data_AF-A0A3B8LK56-F1
#
_entry.id   AF-A0A3B8LK56-F1
#
_cell.length_a   1.000
_cell.length_b   1.000
_cell.length_c   1.000
_cell.angle_alpha   90.00
_cell.angle_beta   90.00
_cell.angle_gamma   90.00
#
_symmetry.space_group_name_H-M   'P 1'
#
loop_
_entity.id
_entity.type
_entity.pdbx_description
1 polymer ?
#
loop_
_entity_poly.entity_id
_entity_poly.type
_entity_poly.pdbx_seq_one_letter_code
_entity_poly.pdbx_strand_id
1 'polypeptide(L)' 'MEEKAYPHMLEPLDLGFTTLRNRVLMGSMHTGLEEAKDAYEKMAAFFAERARGGVGLIVT' A
#
# COMPACT_ATOMS: atom_id res chain seq x y z
N MET A 1 24.07 14.51 -13.63
CA MET A 1 22.80 13.76 -13.52
C MET A 1 22.55 13.61 -12.04
N GLU A 2 21.37 13.99 -11.56
CA GLU A 2 21.07 13.97 -10.12
C GLU A 2 20.81 12.53 -9.69
N GLU A 3 21.68 12.01 -8.83
CA GLU A 3 21.56 10.65 -8.28
C GLU A 3 20.44 10.65 -7.24
N LYS A 4 19.33 9.97 -7.56
CA LYS A 4 18.19 9.86 -6.62
C LYS A 4 18.59 8.93 -5.48
N ALA A 5 18.33 9.33 -4.24
CA ALA A 5 18.64 8.54 -3.05
C ALA A 5 18.02 7.12 -3.06
N TYR A 6 16.92 6.91 -3.80
CA TYR A 6 16.24 5.63 -3.93
C TYR A 6 15.88 5.34 -5.40
N PRO A 7 16.83 4.90 -6.23
CA PRO A 7 16.62 4.77 -7.67
C PRO A 7 15.52 3.74 -8.00
N HIS A 8 15.40 2.68 -7.21
CA HIS A 8 14.49 1.56 -7.48
C HIS A 8 13.13 1.62 -6.78
N MET A 9 12.91 2.58 -5.87
CA MET A 9 11.74 2.57 -4.98
C MET A 9 10.40 2.62 -5.73
N LEU A 10 10.35 3.39 -6.83
CA LEU A 10 9.16 3.56 -7.65
C LEU A 10 9.17 2.73 -8.93
N GLU A 11 10.20 1.91 -9.13
CA GLU A 11 10.25 0.98 -10.26
C GLU A 11 9.26 -0.17 -10.04
N PRO A 12 8.62 -0.67 -11.10
CA PRO A 12 7.78 -1.87 -11.03
C PRO A 12 8.53 -3.08 -10.46
N LEU A 13 7.80 -3.96 -9.78
CA LEU A 13 8.34 -5.20 -9.22
C LEU A 13 7.53 -6.40 -9.72
N ASP A 14 8.19 -7.25 -10.50
CA ASP A 14 7.63 -8.54 -10.92
C ASP A 14 7.77 -9.57 -9.79
N LEU A 15 6.65 -10.18 -9.39
CA LEU A 15 6.60 -11.23 -8.37
C LEU A 15 6.38 -12.62 -8.99
N GLY A 16 6.41 -12.76 -10.31
CA GLY A 16 6.22 -14.01 -11.05
C GLY A 16 4.75 -14.40 -11.28
N PHE A 17 3.81 -13.88 -10.48
CA PHE A 17 2.36 -14.09 -10.65
C PHE A 17 1.59 -12.78 -10.89
N THR A 18 2.22 -11.64 -10.59
CA THR A 18 1.69 -10.30 -10.79
C THR A 18 2.84 -9.31 -10.81
N THR A 19 2.58 -8.09 -11.28
CA THR A 19 3.55 -6.99 -11.24
C THR A 19 3.01 -5.87 -10.37
N LEU A 20 3.75 -5.51 -9.32
CA LEU A 20 3.45 -4.32 -8.52
C LEU A 20 3.90 -3.07 -9.28
N ARG A 21 3.09 -2.02 -9.21
CA ARG A 21 3.40 -0.72 -9.84
C ARG A 21 4.64 -0.02 -9.26
N ASN A 22 5.01 -0.35 -8.02
CA ASN A 22 6.17 0.16 -7.29
C ASN A 22 6.50 -0.76 -6.11
N ARG A 23 7.57 -0.44 -5.38
CA ARG A 23 8.06 -1.21 -4.22
C ARG A 23 7.58 -0.64 -2.87
N VAL A 24 6.50 0.15 -2.87
CA VAL A 24 5.91 0.73 -1.65
C VAL A 24 4.85 -0.22 -1.10
N LEU A 25 5.03 -0.65 0.14
CA LEU A 25 4.18 -1.63 0.80
C LEU A 25 3.59 -1.04 2.08
N MET A 26 2.30 -1.27 2.30
CA MET A 26 1.68 -1.17 3.61
C MET A 26 1.70 -2.55 4.25
N GLY A 27 2.44 -2.68 5.36
CA GLY A 27 2.47 -3.93 6.14
C GLY A 27 1.18 -4.16 6.91
N SER A 28 0.98 -5.40 7.37
CA SER A 28 -0.15 -5.74 8.25
C SER A 28 -0.04 -4.96 9.55
N MET A 29 -1.19 -4.43 10.01
CA MET A 29 -1.27 -3.63 11.22
C MET A 29 -2.69 -3.67 11.79
N HIS A 30 -2.80 -3.64 13.12
CA HIS A 30 -4.06 -3.36 13.80
C HIS A 30 -4.27 -1.84 13.82
N THR A 31 -5.28 -1.37 13.11
CA THR A 31 -5.61 0.06 12.97
C THR A 31 -6.51 0.56 14.10
N GLY A 32 -7.14 -0.34 14.86
CA GLY A 32 -8.18 -0.03 15.84
C GLY A 32 -9.54 0.31 15.19
N LEU A 33 -9.64 0.32 13.86
CA LEU A 33 -10.89 0.57 13.13
C LEU A 33 -11.77 -0.68 13.05
N GLU A 34 -11.17 -1.86 13.23
CA GLU A 34 -11.80 -3.17 13.11
C GLU A 34 -12.86 -3.40 14.20
N GLU A 35 -12.69 -2.76 15.35
CA GLU A 35 -13.58 -2.84 16.52
C GLU A 35 -14.57 -1.67 16.58
N ALA A 36 -14.45 -0.71 15.67
CA ALA A 36 -15.29 0.49 15.69
C ALA A 36 -16.72 0.18 15.22
N LYS A 37 -17.67 1.00 15.66
CA LYS A 37 -18.97 1.08 14.98
C LYS A 37 -18.73 1.44 13.51
N ASP A 38 -19.40 0.73 12.60
CA ASP A 38 -19.25 0.86 11.14
C ASP A 38 -17.81 0.52 10.66
N ALA A 39 -17.24 -0.56 11.23
CA ALA A 39 -15.86 -1.00 10.98
C ALA A 39 -15.57 -1.20 9.48
N TYR A 40 -16.50 -1.83 8.74
CA TYR A 40 -16.29 -2.12 7.32
C TYR A 40 -16.15 -0.85 6.48
N GLU A 41 -17.00 0.16 6.69
CA GLU A 41 -16.95 1.43 5.99
C GLU A 41 -15.65 2.18 6.30
N LYS A 42 -15.24 2.16 7.56
CA LYS A 42 -13.99 2.80 8.01
C LYS A 42 -12.76 2.10 7.44
N MET A 43 -12.73 0.78 7.44
CA MET A 43 -11.67 -0.01 6.84
C MET A 43 -11.62 0.19 5.32
N ALA A 44 -12.78 0.18 4.64
CA ALA A 44 -12.86 0.44 3.22
C ALA A 44 -12.32 1.82 2.87
N ALA A 45 -12.71 2.87 3.60
CA ALA A 45 -12.17 4.21 3.43
C ALA A 45 -10.65 4.23 3.69
N PHE A 46 -10.19 3.58 4.77
CA PHE A 46 -8.78 3.51 5.12
C PHE A 46 -7.93 2.91 3.99
N PHE A 47 -8.31 1.75 3.45
CA PHE A 47 -7.57 1.09 2.36
C PHE A 47 -7.70 1.82 1.03
N ALA A 48 -8.88 2.39 0.73
CA ALA A 48 -9.10 3.18 -0.48
C ALA A 48 -8.15 4.39 -0.55
N GLU A 49 -7.91 5.08 0.57
CA GLU A 49 -6.94 6.19 0.60
C GLU A 49 -5.50 5.73 0.33
N ARG A 50 -5.08 4.55 0.83
CA ARG A 50 -3.73 4.03 0.57
C ARG A 50 -3.55 3.59 -0.88
N ALA A 51 -4.56 2.94 -1.45
CA ALA A 51 -4.58 2.58 -2.85
C ALA A 51 -4.53 3.84 -3.75
N ARG A 52 -5.32 4.87 -3.42
CA ARG A 52 -5.30 6.16 -4.14
C ARG A 52 -3.96 6.89 -3.99
N GLY A 53 -3.33 6.80 -2.82
CA GLY A 53 -1.97 7.31 -2.54
C GLY A 53 -0.86 6.56 -3.26
N GLY A 54 -1.17 5.45 -3.93
CA GLY A 54 -0.25 4.74 -4.82
C GLY A 54 0.58 3.65 -4.15
N VAL A 55 0.15 3.10 -3.01
CA VAL A 55 0.76 1.90 -2.43
C VAL A 55 0.68 0.74 -3.43
N GLY A 56 1.80 0.04 -3.62
CA GLY A 56 1.92 -1.08 -4.55
C GLY A 56 1.33 -2.39 -4.02
N LEU A 57 1.44 -2.63 -2.70
CA LEU A 57 0.88 -3.80 -2.03
C LEU A 57 0.39 -3.45 -0.62
N ILE A 58 -0.82 -3.88 -0.28
CA ILE A 58 -1.40 -3.77 1.06
C ILE A 58 -1.52 -5.19 1.63
N VAL A 59 -0.96 -5.41 2.80
CA VAL A 59 -1.15 -6.65 3.58
C VAL A 59 -2.09 -6.33 4.73
N THR A 60 -3.19 -7.07 4.84
CA THR A 60 -4.18 -6.92 5.91
C THR A 60 -3.90 -7.92 7.02
#